data_AF-A0A7L1GZP9-F1
#
_entry.id   AF-A0A7L1GZP9-F1
#
_cell.length_a   1.000
_cell.length_b   1.000
_cell.length_c   1.000
_cell.angle_alpha   90.00
_cell.angle_beta   90.00
_cell.angle_gamma   90.00
#
_symmetry.space_group_name_H-M   'P 1'
#
loop_
_entity.id
_entity.type
_entity.pdbx_description
1 polymer ?
#
loop_
_entity_poly.entity_id
_entity_poly.type
_entity_poly.pdbx_seq_one_letter_code
_entity_poly.pdbx_strand_id
1 'polypeptide(L)'
;VAQSKAGAAPKSSCPKKPVQEAAARAPDVDSLGFQAMDRNVPGLSHVILQKLNMKSYEDYKSAMDGRKSGSDFGIRTYFDMFQKMEDTFKFCAECKKLPDALPDPKSLRRCKRCQNVYYCSVVCQRANWPLHKKFCKKLKLVALDRLVEWLVFTGDIPFPTEPWTKPTGEVRGWEDWFCMQGQLEEKLDSIVAGRYMSLLWANAGKPRPEDWELRDSVRRLVTDFHSRPLTLGLGLRFFGISPLGKALTVHVVGASHVETLNTRPTDYDELARMFPGLRGVEVVMVGVDVVEGPIMRPPLATPAPPGEVYLSSYRGLYHDFWESHVETKLAARPDLVVGFHPGFHACPDLLAGWLPTLLLLRDYRLPVLFTVYSEQELKASLQILVELEMHILGYAANPFASLRPEQVYSSPNKAPVYCSSHFIALLGLAASAVPGAEELEDDD
;
A
#
# COMPACT_ATOMS: atom_id res chain seq x y z
N VAL A 1 -15.40 26.66 -70.15
CA VAL A 1 -15.98 26.30 -68.84
C VAL A 1 -16.40 24.84 -68.91
N ALA A 2 -16.04 24.06 -67.87
CA ALA A 2 -16.40 22.66 -67.61
C ALA A 2 -15.61 21.52 -68.31
N GLN A 3 -14.67 20.98 -67.52
CA GLN A 3 -14.37 19.56 -67.27
C GLN A 3 -13.82 18.66 -68.40
N SER A 4 -12.50 18.41 -68.34
CA SER A 4 -11.87 17.19 -68.85
C SER A 4 -11.57 16.23 -67.68
N LYS A 5 -11.99 14.97 -67.84
CA LYS A 5 -11.64 13.83 -66.98
C LYS A 5 -10.29 13.27 -67.43
N ALA A 6 -9.40 12.96 -66.48
CA ALA A 6 -8.23 12.14 -66.75
C ALA A 6 -7.89 11.24 -65.54
N GLY A 7 -7.84 9.93 -65.81
CA GLY A 7 -6.79 9.00 -65.38
C GLY A 7 -6.62 8.68 -63.90
N ALA A 8 -7.05 7.49 -63.50
CA ALA A 8 -6.69 6.84 -62.25
C ALA A 8 -5.25 6.31 -62.27
N ALA A 9 -4.53 6.46 -61.15
CA ALA A 9 -3.27 5.79 -60.84
C ALA A 9 -3.45 4.92 -59.56
N PRO A 10 -2.76 3.78 -59.43
CA PRO A 10 -3.08 2.76 -58.44
C PRO A 10 -2.60 3.16 -57.04
N LYS A 11 -3.47 2.99 -56.04
CA LYS A 11 -3.15 3.18 -54.63
C LYS A 11 -2.34 1.98 -54.12
N SER A 12 -1.13 2.24 -53.67
CA SER A 12 -0.33 1.30 -52.88
C SER A 12 -1.00 1.05 -51.53
N SER A 13 -1.32 -0.21 -51.23
CA SER A 13 -1.84 -0.62 -49.94
C SER A 13 -0.70 -0.69 -48.93
N CYS A 14 -0.67 0.27 -48.00
CA CYS A 14 0.18 0.19 -46.81
C CYS A 14 -0.36 -0.90 -45.87
N PRO A 15 0.47 -1.80 -45.31
CA PRO A 15 -0.02 -2.87 -44.45
C PRO A 15 -0.58 -2.27 -43.15
N LYS A 16 -1.82 -2.65 -42.82
CA LYS A 16 -2.48 -2.28 -41.57
C LYS A 16 -1.66 -2.84 -40.41
N LYS A 17 -1.25 -1.97 -39.49
CA LYS A 17 -0.72 -2.38 -38.17
C LYS A 17 -1.74 -3.32 -37.51
N PRO A 18 -1.28 -4.38 -36.81
CA PRO A 18 -2.19 -5.24 -36.08
C PRO A 18 -2.97 -4.40 -35.08
N VAL A 19 -4.29 -4.53 -35.10
CA VAL A 19 -5.16 -4.00 -34.04
C VAL A 19 -4.78 -4.77 -32.79
N GLN A 20 -4.12 -4.08 -31.86
CA GLN A 20 -3.86 -4.59 -30.52
C GLN A 20 -5.24 -4.80 -29.88
N GLU A 21 -5.65 -6.05 -29.70
CA GLU A 21 -6.80 -6.37 -28.86
C GLU A 21 -6.58 -5.71 -27.50
N ALA A 22 -7.58 -4.95 -27.05
CA ALA A 22 -7.52 -4.31 -25.75
C ALA A 22 -7.39 -5.41 -24.70
N ALA A 23 -6.21 -5.52 -24.10
CA ALA A 23 -5.96 -6.38 -22.94
C ALA A 23 -7.10 -6.17 -21.94
N ALA A 24 -7.66 -7.27 -21.44
CA ALA A 24 -8.71 -7.24 -20.44
C ALA A 24 -8.29 -6.28 -19.31
N ARG A 25 -9.00 -5.15 -19.18
CA ARG A 25 -8.67 -4.15 -18.17
C ARG A 25 -8.89 -4.80 -16.81
N ALA A 26 -7.80 -4.91 -16.04
CA ALA A 26 -7.88 -5.27 -14.64
C ALA A 26 -8.87 -4.35 -13.91
N PRO A 27 -9.62 -4.86 -12.92
CA PRO A 27 -10.48 -4.03 -12.11
C PRO A 27 -9.64 -2.98 -11.37
N ASP A 28 -10.08 -1.73 -11.46
CA ASP A 28 -9.39 -0.59 -10.87
C ASP A 28 -9.77 -0.45 -9.39
N VAL A 29 -8.83 -0.72 -8.49
CA VAL A 29 -9.03 -0.73 -7.03
C VAL A 29 -9.54 0.63 -6.53
N ASP A 30 -9.01 1.73 -7.08
CA ASP A 30 -9.41 3.07 -6.69
C ASP A 30 -10.83 3.39 -7.13
N SER A 31 -11.24 2.91 -8.30
CA SER A 31 -12.62 3.06 -8.79
C SER A 31 -13.58 2.33 -7.86
N LEU A 32 -13.24 1.11 -7.43
CA LEU A 32 -14.02 0.36 -6.45
C LEU A 32 -14.04 1.06 -5.10
N GLY A 33 -12.93 1.68 -4.70
CA GLY A 33 -12.83 2.53 -3.51
C GLY A 33 -13.78 3.72 -3.55
N PHE A 34 -13.83 4.44 -4.68
CA PHE A 34 -14.76 5.57 -4.90
C PHE A 34 -16.21 5.12 -4.84
N GLN A 35 -16.55 4.00 -5.49
CA GLN A 35 -17.90 3.42 -5.41
C GLN A 35 -18.27 3.02 -3.99
N ALA A 36 -17.35 2.40 -3.24
CA ALA A 36 -17.57 2.03 -1.85
C ALA A 36 -17.76 3.27 -0.94
N MET A 37 -17.03 4.35 -1.21
CA MET A 37 -17.21 5.63 -0.51
C MET A 37 -18.62 6.19 -0.71
N ASP A 38 -19.12 6.24 -1.94
CA ASP A 38 -20.45 6.78 -2.22
C ASP A 38 -21.59 5.87 -1.73
N ARG A 39 -21.40 4.55 -1.74
CA ARG A 39 -22.36 3.62 -1.14
C ARG A 39 -22.52 3.86 0.36
N ASN A 40 -21.43 4.19 1.06
CA ASN A 40 -21.44 4.44 2.50
C ASN A 40 -21.85 5.87 2.87
N VAL A 41 -21.45 6.84 2.04
CA VAL A 41 -21.70 8.28 2.22
C VAL A 41 -22.01 8.88 0.84
N PRO A 42 -23.28 8.97 0.45
CA PRO A 42 -23.65 9.43 -0.89
C PRO A 42 -23.08 10.81 -1.24
N GLY A 43 -22.28 10.88 -2.31
CA GLY A 43 -21.66 12.10 -2.83
C GLY A 43 -20.27 12.40 -2.25
N LEU A 44 -19.72 11.54 -1.39
CA LEU A 44 -18.41 11.75 -0.78
C LEU A 44 -17.29 11.76 -1.81
N SER A 45 -17.37 10.93 -2.83
CA SER A 45 -16.39 10.90 -3.92
C SER A 45 -16.34 12.25 -4.66
N HIS A 46 -17.51 12.86 -4.89
CA HIS A 46 -17.64 14.17 -5.52
C HIS A 46 -16.99 15.27 -4.68
N VAL A 47 -17.18 15.23 -3.36
CA VAL A 47 -16.51 16.17 -2.44
C VAL A 47 -14.99 16.01 -2.53
N ILE A 48 -14.46 14.79 -2.53
CA ILE A 48 -13.01 14.56 -2.68
C ILE A 48 -12.49 15.19 -3.98
N LEU A 49 -13.13 14.88 -5.12
CA LEU A 49 -12.75 15.42 -6.42
C LEU A 49 -12.81 16.95 -6.42
N GLN A 50 -13.89 17.54 -5.89
CA GLN A 50 -14.03 18.99 -5.80
C GLN A 50 -12.91 19.62 -4.96
N LYS A 51 -12.54 19.03 -3.82
CA LYS A 51 -11.46 19.56 -2.97
C LYS A 51 -10.09 19.45 -3.64
N LEU A 52 -9.90 18.43 -4.47
CA LEU A 52 -8.71 18.25 -5.32
C LEU A 52 -8.76 19.04 -6.64
N ASN A 53 -9.81 19.85 -6.88
CA ASN A 53 -10.02 20.60 -8.13
C ASN A 53 -10.08 19.69 -9.38
N MET A 54 -10.72 18.53 -9.25
CA MET A 54 -10.89 17.52 -10.29
C MET A 54 -12.34 17.42 -10.75
N LYS A 55 -12.53 17.13 -12.04
CA LYS A 55 -13.87 17.05 -12.66
C LYS A 55 -14.44 15.64 -12.67
N SER A 56 -13.60 14.62 -12.66
CA SER A 56 -14.03 13.21 -12.74
C SER A 56 -13.01 12.27 -12.12
N TYR A 57 -13.38 11.00 -12.00
CA TYR A 57 -12.47 9.93 -11.57
C TYR A 57 -11.29 9.76 -12.54
N GLU A 58 -11.51 9.87 -13.86
CA GLU A 58 -10.44 9.80 -14.86
C GLU A 58 -9.42 10.93 -14.66
N ASP A 59 -9.89 12.09 -14.22
CA ASP A 59 -9.04 13.24 -13.92
C ASP A 59 -8.19 12.99 -12.66
N TYR A 60 -8.76 12.31 -11.65
CA TYR A 60 -8.04 11.81 -10.49
C TYR A 60 -6.98 10.77 -10.88
N LYS A 61 -7.37 9.74 -11.64
CA LYS A 61 -6.47 8.69 -12.10
C LYS A 61 -5.30 9.25 -12.92
N SER A 62 -5.59 10.18 -13.83
CA SER A 62 -4.56 10.88 -14.62
C SER A 62 -3.57 11.65 -13.74
N ALA A 63 -4.04 12.25 -12.63
CA ALA A 63 -3.17 12.93 -11.68
C ALA A 63 -2.30 11.94 -10.88
N MET A 64 -2.86 10.81 -10.44
CA MET A 64 -2.12 9.73 -9.76
C MET A 64 -1.05 9.11 -10.68
N ASP A 65 -1.32 9.05 -11.98
CA ASP A 65 -0.36 8.64 -13.01
C ASP A 65 0.75 9.67 -13.28
N GLY A 66 0.82 10.77 -12.51
CA GLY A 66 1.86 11.79 -12.64
C GLY A 66 1.66 12.79 -13.78
N ARG A 67 0.47 12.81 -14.42
CA ARG A 67 0.21 13.67 -15.60
C ARG A 67 -0.27 15.09 -15.25
N LYS A 68 -0.41 15.40 -13.96
CA LYS A 68 -0.79 16.73 -13.47
C LYS A 68 0.22 17.27 -12.45
N SER A 69 0.35 18.59 -12.40
CA SER A 69 1.27 19.28 -11.50
C SER A 69 0.61 19.71 -10.19
N GLY A 70 1.41 19.96 -9.16
CA GLY A 70 0.96 20.41 -7.83
C GLY A 70 0.13 21.71 -7.83
N SER A 71 0.39 22.62 -8.78
CA SER A 71 -0.39 23.87 -8.93
C SER A 71 -1.83 23.64 -9.39
N ASP A 72 -2.11 22.52 -10.04
CA ASP A 72 -3.41 22.24 -10.65
C ASP A 72 -4.48 21.85 -9.62
N PHE A 73 -4.06 21.43 -8.42
CA PHE A 73 -4.97 21.07 -7.31
C PHE A 73 -5.57 22.30 -6.60
N GLY A 74 -5.18 23.51 -7.00
CA GLY A 74 -5.72 24.76 -6.44
C GLY A 74 -5.42 24.94 -4.94
N ILE A 75 -4.28 24.41 -4.49
CA ILE A 75 -3.77 24.57 -3.11
C ILE A 75 -2.77 25.73 -3.13
N ARG A 76 -3.10 26.83 -2.45
CA ARG A 76 -2.26 28.05 -2.45
C ARG A 76 -1.50 28.25 -1.16
N THR A 77 -2.00 27.71 -0.06
CA THR A 77 -1.41 27.81 1.28
C THR A 77 -1.48 26.48 2.03
N TYR A 78 -0.67 26.31 3.07
CA TYR A 78 -0.79 25.15 3.98
C TYR A 78 -2.15 25.10 4.65
N PHE A 79 -2.70 26.26 5.05
CA PHE A 79 -4.06 26.34 5.58
C PHE A 79 -5.09 25.77 4.60
N ASP A 80 -5.04 26.16 3.32
CA ASP A 80 -5.95 25.63 2.30
C ASP A 80 -5.82 24.12 2.13
N MET A 81 -4.59 23.60 2.14
CA MET A 81 -4.31 22.17 2.05
C MET A 81 -4.98 21.40 3.21
N PHE A 82 -4.70 21.79 4.46
CA PHE A 82 -5.26 21.12 5.63
C PHE A 82 -6.78 21.30 5.71
N GLN A 83 -7.32 22.46 5.33
CA GLN A 83 -8.75 22.68 5.31
C GLN A 83 -9.45 21.83 4.26
N LYS A 84 -8.88 21.73 3.05
CA LYS A 84 -9.39 20.86 1.98
C LYS A 84 -9.38 19.40 2.40
N MET A 85 -8.29 18.92 3.00
CA MET A 85 -8.20 17.56 3.54
C MET A 85 -9.22 17.33 4.67
N GLU A 86 -9.38 18.27 5.59
CA GLU A 86 -10.35 18.12 6.69
C GLU A 86 -11.80 18.15 6.18
N ASP A 87 -12.09 18.92 5.13
CA ASP A 87 -13.43 19.01 4.53
C ASP A 87 -13.92 17.68 3.98
N THR A 88 -13.03 16.83 3.48
CA THR A 88 -13.44 15.53 2.95
C THR A 88 -13.99 14.63 4.08
N PHE A 89 -13.56 14.82 5.33
CA PHE A 89 -14.09 14.09 6.50
C PHE A 89 -15.39 14.68 7.10
N LYS A 90 -15.89 15.81 6.59
CA LYS A 90 -17.06 16.51 7.16
C LYS A 90 -18.38 15.91 6.68
N PHE A 91 -18.75 14.75 7.22
CA PHE A 91 -20.09 14.17 7.08
C PHE A 91 -20.58 13.62 8.42
N CYS A 92 -21.90 13.51 8.60
CA CYS A 92 -22.43 12.96 9.84
C CYS A 92 -22.13 11.45 9.94
N ALA A 93 -21.43 11.02 10.98
CA ALA A 93 -21.10 9.61 11.21
C ALA A 93 -22.33 8.72 11.43
N GLU A 94 -23.47 9.30 11.81
CA GLU A 94 -24.75 8.61 11.97
C GLU A 94 -25.58 8.63 10.68
N CYS A 95 -26.11 9.80 10.28
CA CYS A 95 -27.05 9.91 9.16
C CYS A 95 -26.40 10.04 7.78
N LYS A 96 -25.06 10.03 7.71
CA LYS A 96 -24.26 10.06 6.47
C LYS A 96 -24.44 11.29 5.58
N LYS A 97 -25.17 12.30 6.05
CA LYS A 97 -25.36 13.55 5.30
C LYS A 97 -24.07 14.37 5.25
N LEU A 98 -23.74 14.82 4.04
CA LEU A 98 -22.74 15.85 3.74
C LEU A 98 -23.23 17.25 4.14
N PRO A 99 -22.35 18.26 4.21
CA PRO A 99 -22.71 19.60 4.66
C PRO A 99 -23.84 20.22 3.82
N ASP A 100 -23.80 20.05 2.50
CA ASP A 100 -24.78 20.63 1.56
C ASP A 100 -26.17 19.96 1.65
N ALA A 101 -26.25 18.78 2.26
CA ALA A 101 -27.50 18.06 2.51
C ALA A 101 -28.12 18.39 3.89
N LEU A 102 -27.52 19.31 4.65
CA LEU A 102 -28.00 19.74 5.96
C LEU A 102 -28.73 21.09 5.88
N PRO A 103 -29.77 21.31 6.71
CA PRO A 103 -30.45 22.61 6.76
C PRO A 103 -29.53 23.79 7.11
N ASP A 104 -28.54 23.54 7.97
CA ASP A 104 -27.43 24.44 8.24
C ASP A 104 -26.12 23.65 8.10
N PRO A 105 -25.28 23.91 7.08
CA PRO A 105 -23.97 23.27 6.93
C PRO A 105 -23.05 23.50 8.14
N LYS A 106 -23.23 24.62 8.86
CA LYS A 106 -22.50 24.93 10.09
C LYS A 106 -23.01 24.14 11.29
N SER A 107 -23.93 23.20 11.14
CA SER A 107 -24.39 22.33 12.24
C SER A 107 -23.44 21.16 12.54
N LEU A 108 -22.56 20.78 11.59
CA LEU A 108 -21.60 19.71 11.81
C LEU A 108 -20.59 20.07 12.91
N ARG A 109 -20.48 19.20 13.92
CA ARG A 109 -19.58 19.34 15.05
C ARG A 109 -18.75 18.09 15.21
N ARG A 110 -17.46 18.26 15.49
CA ARG A 110 -16.57 17.15 15.81
C ARG A 110 -16.93 16.52 17.15
N CYS A 111 -16.71 15.22 17.26
CA CYS A 111 -16.61 14.60 18.58
C CYS A 111 -15.46 15.27 19.36
N LYS A 112 -15.79 15.90 20.49
CA LYS A 112 -14.80 16.62 21.32
C LYS A 112 -13.65 15.74 21.81
N ARG A 113 -13.88 14.43 21.95
CA ARG A 113 -12.90 13.47 22.48
C ARG A 113 -11.88 13.02 21.44
N CYS A 114 -12.33 12.55 20.27
CA CYS A 114 -11.43 12.01 19.25
C CYS A 114 -11.03 13.00 18.16
N GLN A 115 -11.77 14.09 17.98
CA GLN A 115 -11.55 15.09 16.91
C GLN A 115 -11.55 14.51 15.47
N ASN A 116 -12.04 13.28 15.29
CA ASN A 116 -11.97 12.56 14.01
C ASN A 116 -13.31 12.48 13.26
N VAL A 117 -14.42 12.32 13.99
CA VAL A 117 -15.76 12.13 13.40
C VAL A 117 -16.67 13.32 13.66
N TYR A 118 -17.64 13.52 12.77
CA TYR A 118 -18.57 14.64 12.82
C TYR A 118 -20.03 14.19 13.04
N TYR A 119 -20.82 15.05 13.68
CA TYR A 119 -22.25 14.88 13.87
C TYR A 119 -22.99 16.17 13.55
N CYS A 120 -24.12 16.09 12.85
CA CYS A 120 -24.94 17.27 12.54
C CYS A 120 -25.80 17.73 13.74
N SER A 121 -25.94 16.88 14.77
CA SER A 121 -26.71 17.18 15.97
C SER A 121 -26.29 16.31 17.15
N VAL A 122 -26.65 16.75 18.36
CA VAL A 122 -26.51 15.95 19.59
C VAL A 122 -27.35 14.67 19.51
N VAL A 123 -28.47 14.68 18.79
CA VAL A 123 -29.33 13.50 18.58
C VAL A 123 -28.56 12.43 17.80
N CYS A 124 -27.97 12.79 16.66
CA CYS A 124 -27.12 11.89 15.88
C CYS A 124 -25.91 11.39 16.68
N GLN A 125 -25.29 12.26 17.48
CA GLN A 125 -24.18 11.86 18.35
C GLN A 125 -24.60 10.83 19.40
N ARG A 126 -25.75 11.02 20.05
CA ARG A 126 -26.28 10.09 21.07
C ARG A 126 -26.69 8.76 20.45
N ALA A 127 -27.34 8.78 19.29
CA ALA A 127 -27.71 7.58 18.55
C ALA A 127 -26.47 6.74 18.16
N ASN A 128 -25.41 7.40 17.69
CA ASN A 128 -24.19 6.73 17.28
C ASN A 128 -23.27 6.29 18.43
N TRP A 129 -23.44 6.87 19.63
CA TRP A 129 -22.54 6.70 20.77
C TRP A 129 -22.26 5.23 21.16
N PRO A 130 -23.24 4.30 21.19
CA PRO A 130 -23.00 2.90 21.53
C PRO A 130 -21.96 2.21 20.63
N LEU A 131 -21.89 2.62 19.35
CA LEU A 131 -20.89 2.14 18.40
C LEU A 131 -19.59 2.95 18.54
N HIS A 132 -19.68 4.27 18.44
CA HIS A 132 -18.52 5.16 18.42
C HIS A 132 -17.62 5.03 19.66
N LYS A 133 -18.22 4.86 20.85
CA LYS A 133 -17.45 4.78 22.11
C LYS A 133 -16.40 3.67 22.11
N LYS A 134 -16.62 2.59 21.35
CA LYS A 134 -15.70 1.45 21.22
C LYS A 134 -14.39 1.85 20.54
N PHE A 135 -14.45 2.81 19.62
CA PHE A 135 -13.32 3.20 18.77
C PHE A 135 -12.84 4.63 19.02
N CYS A 136 -13.60 5.46 19.75
CA CYS A 136 -13.32 6.87 20.01
C CYS A 136 -11.85 7.13 20.42
N LYS A 137 -11.30 6.31 21.34
CA LYS A 137 -9.89 6.43 21.76
C LYS A 137 -8.92 6.18 20.59
N LYS A 138 -9.09 5.09 19.83
CA LYS A 138 -8.25 4.80 18.66
C LYS A 138 -8.40 5.85 17.57
N LEU A 139 -9.61 6.37 17.35
CA LEU A 139 -9.85 7.43 16.38
C LEU A 139 -9.19 8.76 16.75
N LYS A 140 -8.87 9.00 18.03
CA LYS A 140 -8.01 10.13 18.43
C LYS A 140 -6.62 9.98 17.80
N LEU A 141 -6.07 8.77 17.84
CA LEU A 141 -4.77 8.45 17.24
C LEU A 141 -4.84 8.61 15.72
N VAL A 142 -5.87 8.06 15.06
CA VAL A 142 -6.07 8.23 13.60
C VAL A 142 -6.07 9.71 13.20
N ALA A 143 -6.82 10.56 13.92
CA ALA A 143 -6.89 11.98 13.61
C ALA A 143 -5.55 12.71 13.80
N LEU A 144 -4.75 12.26 14.77
CA LEU A 144 -3.43 12.80 15.03
C LEU A 144 -2.42 12.33 13.97
N ASP A 145 -2.32 11.02 13.78
CA ASP A 145 -1.35 10.39 12.89
C ASP A 145 -1.53 10.84 11.45
N ARG A 146 -2.78 10.97 10.96
CA ARG A 146 -3.08 11.51 9.62
C ARG A 146 -2.48 12.90 9.37
N LEU A 147 -2.42 13.72 10.42
CA LEU A 147 -1.87 15.05 10.30
C LEU A 147 -0.34 15.04 10.42
N VAL A 148 0.22 14.26 11.36
CA VAL A 148 1.68 14.15 11.55
C VAL A 148 2.34 13.45 10.36
N GLU A 149 1.62 12.57 9.66
CA GLU A 149 2.05 11.93 8.40
C GLU A 149 2.45 12.95 7.32
N TRP A 150 1.94 14.18 7.39
CA TRP A 150 2.38 15.24 6.49
C TRP A 150 3.89 15.54 6.60
N LEU A 151 4.51 15.30 7.76
CA LEU A 151 5.96 15.47 7.97
C LEU A 151 6.81 14.47 7.17
N VAL A 152 6.20 13.44 6.60
CA VAL A 152 6.88 12.56 5.65
C VAL A 152 7.34 13.36 4.44
N PHE A 153 6.49 14.25 3.94
CA PHE A 153 6.80 15.06 2.76
C PHE A 153 7.86 16.14 3.03
N THR A 154 8.14 16.44 4.31
CA THR A 154 9.16 17.39 4.70
C THR A 154 10.53 16.72 4.87
N GLY A 155 10.59 15.38 4.80
CA GLY A 155 11.81 14.58 4.92
C GLY A 155 12.22 14.31 6.37
N ASP A 156 11.42 14.72 7.35
CA ASP A 156 11.73 14.54 8.77
C ASP A 156 11.47 13.10 9.25
N ILE A 157 10.62 12.35 8.53
CA ILE A 157 10.23 10.96 8.85
C ILE A 157 10.24 10.11 7.56
N PRO A 158 10.68 8.84 7.61
CA PRO A 158 11.43 8.22 8.71
C PRO A 158 12.85 8.80 8.80
N PHE A 159 13.34 8.91 10.04
CA PHE A 159 14.73 9.28 10.30
C PHE A 159 15.68 8.13 9.94
N PRO A 160 16.96 8.42 9.64
CA PRO A 160 17.95 7.38 9.38
C PRO A 160 18.14 6.42 10.56
N THR A 161 18.24 5.14 10.24
CA THR A 161 18.46 4.04 11.17
C THR A 161 19.87 3.48 10.99
N GLU A 162 20.39 2.84 12.03
CA GLU A 162 21.73 2.23 12.04
C GLU A 162 21.64 0.73 11.73
N PRO A 163 22.75 0.05 11.37
CA PRO A 163 22.79 -1.40 11.30
C PRO A 163 22.26 -2.04 12.58
N TRP A 164 21.53 -3.15 12.45
CA TRP A 164 20.95 -3.84 13.59
C TRP A 164 22.02 -4.29 14.57
N THR A 165 21.83 -3.94 15.84
CA THR A 165 22.74 -4.33 16.93
C THR A 165 22.48 -5.74 17.45
N LYS A 166 21.36 -6.34 17.05
CA LYS A 166 20.98 -7.73 17.39
C LYS A 166 20.84 -8.57 16.13
N PRO A 167 21.16 -9.88 16.19
CA PRO A 167 20.82 -10.82 15.12
C PRO A 167 19.33 -10.83 14.84
N THR A 168 18.95 -11.06 13.58
CA THR A 168 17.54 -11.05 13.18
C THR A 168 16.69 -12.06 13.95
N GLY A 169 17.30 -13.18 14.38
CA GLY A 169 16.74 -14.18 15.29
C GLY A 169 16.13 -13.65 16.58
N GLU A 170 16.72 -12.58 17.13
CA GLU A 170 16.42 -12.08 18.47
C GLU A 170 15.45 -10.89 18.47
N VAL A 171 15.21 -10.26 17.32
CA VAL A 171 14.30 -9.13 17.18
C VAL A 171 12.88 -9.66 16.92
N ARG A 172 12.04 -9.67 17.96
CA ARG A 172 10.71 -10.30 17.92
C ARG A 172 9.58 -9.34 17.55
N GLY A 173 9.86 -8.04 17.45
CA GLY A 173 8.88 -7.03 17.05
C GLY A 173 9.39 -5.62 17.31
N TRP A 174 8.45 -4.66 17.35
CA TRP A 174 8.77 -3.24 17.44
C TRP A 174 9.50 -2.82 18.72
N GLU A 175 9.20 -3.41 19.87
CA GLU A 175 9.90 -3.07 21.12
C GLU A 175 11.40 -3.36 21.01
N ASP A 176 11.76 -4.55 20.52
CA ASP A 176 13.16 -4.92 20.26
C ASP A 176 13.79 -3.98 19.23
N TRP A 177 13.06 -3.65 18.15
CA TRP A 177 13.54 -2.76 17.10
C TRP A 177 13.82 -1.33 17.62
N PHE A 178 12.92 -0.77 18.43
CA PHE A 178 13.10 0.54 19.05
C PHE A 178 14.27 0.56 20.03
N CYS A 179 14.48 -0.51 20.80
CA CYS A 179 15.62 -0.62 21.70
C CYS A 179 16.97 -0.62 20.96
N MET A 180 17.01 -0.98 19.66
CA MET A 180 18.22 -0.90 18.86
C MET A 180 18.49 0.50 18.31
N GLN A 181 17.51 1.40 18.33
CA GLN A 181 17.67 2.74 17.74
C GLN A 181 18.44 3.65 18.69
N GLY A 182 19.69 3.95 18.35
CA GLY A 182 20.51 4.92 19.07
C GLY A 182 19.88 6.32 19.06
N GLN A 183 19.90 6.98 20.22
CA GLN A 183 19.37 8.34 20.41
C GLN A 183 17.92 8.53 19.97
N LEU A 184 17.09 7.47 20.07
CA LEU A 184 15.70 7.50 19.61
C LEU A 184 14.92 8.69 20.20
N GLU A 185 14.98 8.91 21.51
CA GLU A 185 14.23 10.00 22.15
C GLU A 185 14.71 11.38 21.67
N GLU A 186 16.01 11.59 21.46
CA GLU A 186 16.56 12.84 20.92
C GLU A 186 16.09 13.08 19.48
N LYS A 187 16.06 12.04 18.65
CA LYS A 187 15.53 12.10 17.28
C LYS A 187 14.05 12.47 17.29
N LEU A 188 13.25 11.85 18.15
CA LEU A 188 11.82 12.14 18.30
C LEU A 188 11.60 13.59 18.80
N ASP A 189 12.37 14.02 19.79
CA ASP A 189 12.32 15.39 20.33
C ASP A 189 12.66 16.44 19.26
N SER A 190 13.68 16.17 18.44
CA SER A 190 14.06 17.04 17.34
C SER A 190 12.92 17.25 16.33
N ILE A 191 12.21 16.17 15.97
CA ILE A 191 11.06 16.23 15.06
C ILE A 191 9.90 17.00 15.70
N VAL A 192 9.60 16.74 16.98
CA VAL A 192 8.50 17.41 17.70
C VAL A 192 8.77 18.91 17.90
N ALA A 193 10.03 19.29 18.14
CA ALA A 193 10.47 20.68 18.23
C ALA A 193 10.66 21.36 16.85
N GLY A 194 10.56 20.59 15.77
CA GLY A 194 10.85 21.02 14.40
C GLY A 194 9.92 22.11 13.88
N ARG A 195 10.43 22.89 12.92
CA ARG A 195 9.68 23.96 12.25
C ARG A 195 8.39 23.45 11.60
N TYR A 196 8.44 22.28 10.95
CA TYR A 196 7.29 21.74 10.24
C TYR A 196 6.20 21.25 11.19
N MET A 197 6.54 20.71 12.37
CA MET A 197 5.57 20.40 13.42
C MET A 197 4.82 21.66 13.89
N SER A 198 5.55 22.76 14.08
CA SER A 198 4.96 24.05 14.46
C SER A 198 4.04 24.61 13.35
N LEU A 199 4.48 24.54 12.09
CA LEU A 199 3.72 24.99 10.92
C LEU A 199 2.43 24.17 10.74
N LEU A 200 2.51 22.86 10.91
CA LEU A 200 1.38 21.93 10.81
C LEU A 200 0.24 22.36 11.76
N TRP A 201 0.51 22.58 13.05
CA TRP A 201 -0.53 23.00 14.01
C TRP A 201 -0.95 24.46 13.91
N ALA A 202 -0.11 25.34 13.36
CA ALA A 202 -0.55 26.69 13.01
C ALA A 202 -1.64 26.69 11.92
N ASN A 203 -1.71 25.64 11.09
CA ASN A 203 -2.60 25.59 9.92
C ASN A 203 -3.70 24.51 10.01
N ALA A 204 -3.59 23.51 10.89
CA ALA A 204 -4.53 22.38 10.93
C ALA A 204 -5.93 22.72 11.50
N GLY A 205 -6.12 23.87 12.15
CA GLY A 205 -7.40 24.24 12.77
C GLY A 205 -7.84 23.29 13.90
N LYS A 206 -6.86 22.69 14.59
CA LYS A 206 -7.03 21.79 15.75
C LYS A 206 -6.12 22.23 16.90
N PRO A 207 -6.52 21.98 18.16
CA PRO A 207 -5.63 22.23 19.29
C PRO A 207 -4.39 21.32 19.19
N ARG A 208 -3.21 21.89 19.44
CA ARG A 208 -1.95 21.15 19.54
C ARG A 208 -2.03 20.15 20.70
N PRO A 209 -1.81 18.84 20.47
CA PRO A 209 -1.66 17.86 21.54
C PRO A 209 -0.41 18.10 22.37
N GLU A 210 -0.31 17.38 23.49
CA GLU A 210 0.89 17.37 24.33
C GLU A 210 2.06 16.70 23.58
N ASP A 211 3.30 17.11 23.90
CA ASP A 211 4.48 16.66 23.17
C ASP A 211 4.66 15.13 23.20
N TRP A 212 4.28 14.46 24.29
CA TRP A 212 4.36 12.99 24.36
C TRP A 212 3.38 12.30 23.40
N GLU A 213 2.19 12.88 23.16
CA GLU A 213 1.25 12.35 22.16
C GLU A 213 1.83 12.49 20.75
N LEU A 214 2.58 13.57 20.50
CA LEU A 214 3.28 13.79 19.22
C LEU A 214 4.44 12.80 19.04
N ARG A 215 5.25 12.55 20.07
CA ARG A 215 6.30 11.50 20.03
C ARG A 215 5.73 10.13 19.70
N ASP A 216 4.63 9.76 20.37
CA ASP A 216 3.92 8.51 20.11
C ASP A 216 3.38 8.42 18.68
N SER A 217 2.91 9.55 18.12
CA SER A 217 2.46 9.63 16.73
C SER A 217 3.61 9.43 15.74
N VAL A 218 4.74 10.11 15.94
CA VAL A 218 5.95 9.93 15.15
C VAL A 218 6.43 8.48 15.23
N ARG A 219 6.42 7.88 16.43
CA ARG A 219 6.79 6.47 16.64
C ARG A 219 5.91 5.52 15.82
N ARG A 220 4.58 5.71 15.83
CA ARG A 220 3.65 4.92 15.01
C ARG A 220 3.90 5.10 13.51
N LEU A 221 4.16 6.32 13.05
CA LEU A 221 4.46 6.58 11.64
C LEU A 221 5.75 5.90 11.20
N VAL A 222 6.81 5.92 12.01
CA VAL A 222 8.06 5.19 11.74
C VAL A 222 7.80 3.70 11.55
N THR A 223 6.92 3.10 12.36
CA THR A 223 6.55 1.69 12.16
C THR A 223 5.82 1.43 10.84
N ASP A 224 5.05 2.40 10.35
CA ASP A 224 4.33 2.30 9.08
C ASP A 224 5.31 2.23 7.90
N PHE A 225 6.34 3.09 7.92
CA PHE A 225 7.40 3.09 6.90
C PHE A 225 8.22 1.82 6.90
N HIS A 226 8.70 1.39 8.07
CA HIS A 226 9.58 0.22 8.16
C HIS A 226 8.81 -1.11 8.10
N SER A 227 7.49 -1.11 8.23
CA SER A 227 6.69 -2.36 8.21
C SER A 227 6.96 -3.18 6.94
N ARG A 228 7.00 -2.56 5.77
CA ARG A 228 7.21 -3.27 4.50
C ARG A 228 8.61 -3.92 4.39
N PRO A 229 9.74 -3.18 4.50
CA PRO A 229 11.06 -3.80 4.41
C PRO A 229 11.30 -4.83 5.52
N LEU A 230 10.80 -4.60 6.75
CA LEU A 230 10.93 -5.59 7.82
C LEU A 230 10.09 -6.85 7.58
N THR A 231 8.93 -6.71 6.95
CA THR A 231 8.11 -7.85 6.53
C THR A 231 8.77 -8.64 5.41
N LEU A 232 9.46 -7.98 4.47
CA LEU A 232 10.27 -8.65 3.46
C LEU A 232 11.42 -9.45 4.11
N GLY A 233 12.12 -8.86 5.07
CA GLY A 233 13.15 -9.54 5.85
C GLY A 233 12.63 -10.72 6.67
N LEU A 234 11.41 -10.61 7.22
CA LEU A 234 10.69 -11.73 7.83
C LEU A 234 10.43 -12.86 6.82
N GLY A 235 9.98 -12.52 5.61
CA GLY A 235 9.78 -13.48 4.52
C GLY A 235 11.06 -14.23 4.18
N LEU A 236 12.17 -13.53 3.97
CA LEU A 236 13.47 -14.15 3.68
C LEU A 236 13.85 -15.17 4.77
N ARG A 237 13.69 -14.80 6.04
CA ARG A 237 13.96 -15.71 7.17
C ARG A 237 13.02 -16.91 7.20
N PHE A 238 11.72 -16.68 7.00
CA PHE A 238 10.73 -17.74 7.03
C PHE A 238 11.04 -18.83 5.98
N PHE A 239 11.46 -18.42 4.79
CA PHE A 239 11.82 -19.34 3.70
C PHE A 239 13.29 -19.81 3.71
N GLY A 240 14.09 -19.41 4.71
CA GLY A 240 15.52 -19.76 4.78
C GLY A 240 16.38 -19.17 3.67
N ILE A 241 15.94 -18.07 3.05
CA ILE A 241 16.65 -17.40 1.96
C ILE A 241 17.68 -16.44 2.58
N SER A 242 18.97 -16.72 2.37
CA SER A 242 20.05 -15.92 2.95
C SER A 242 20.52 -14.80 2.02
N PRO A 243 20.31 -13.51 2.36
CA PRO A 243 20.82 -12.38 1.59
C PRO A 243 22.35 -12.20 1.70
N LEU A 244 23.00 -12.95 2.59
CA LEU A 244 24.46 -12.95 2.76
C LEU A 244 25.16 -13.92 1.78
N GLY A 245 24.43 -14.91 1.26
CA GLY A 245 25.00 -15.95 0.39
C GLY A 245 25.13 -15.53 -1.07
N LYS A 246 24.13 -14.81 -1.58
CA LYS A 246 24.08 -14.31 -2.96
C LYS A 246 23.23 -13.05 -3.05
N ALA A 247 23.37 -12.32 -4.15
CA ALA A 247 22.44 -11.26 -4.47
C ALA A 247 21.04 -11.84 -4.72
N LEU A 248 20.00 -11.12 -4.30
CA LEU A 248 18.62 -11.56 -4.37
C LEU A 248 17.77 -10.66 -5.25
N THR A 249 16.74 -11.24 -5.85
CA THR A 249 15.65 -10.51 -6.49
C THR A 249 14.34 -10.80 -5.77
N VAL A 250 13.62 -9.75 -5.36
CA VAL A 250 12.30 -9.84 -4.72
C VAL A 250 11.28 -9.15 -5.61
N HIS A 251 10.19 -9.84 -5.96
CA HIS A 251 9.11 -9.22 -6.71
C HIS A 251 8.00 -8.81 -5.76
N VAL A 252 7.69 -7.52 -5.70
CA VAL A 252 6.48 -7.01 -5.04
C VAL A 252 5.35 -6.98 -6.06
N VAL A 253 4.39 -7.89 -5.91
CA VAL A 253 3.32 -8.12 -6.89
C VAL A 253 2.05 -7.39 -6.51
N GLY A 254 1.39 -6.79 -7.51
CA GLY A 254 0.23 -5.94 -7.27
C GLY A 254 0.59 -4.58 -6.67
N ALA A 255 1.83 -4.11 -6.86
CA ALA A 255 2.26 -2.81 -6.37
C ALA A 255 1.38 -1.70 -6.93
N SER A 256 0.97 -0.78 -6.06
CA SER A 256 0.10 0.35 -6.41
C SER A 256 0.75 1.67 -5.98
N HIS A 257 0.02 2.77 -6.17
CA HIS A 257 0.40 4.06 -5.60
C HIS A 257 0.66 3.99 -4.08
N VAL A 258 0.06 3.03 -3.36
CA VAL A 258 0.28 2.84 -1.92
C VAL A 258 1.74 2.45 -1.61
N GLU A 259 2.40 1.72 -2.52
CA GLU A 259 3.80 1.29 -2.41
C GLU A 259 4.76 2.19 -3.17
N THR A 260 4.31 2.87 -4.22
CA THR A 260 5.20 3.56 -5.18
C THR A 260 5.11 5.09 -5.14
N LEU A 261 4.04 5.67 -4.60
CA LEU A 261 3.87 7.12 -4.58
C LEU A 261 4.83 7.77 -3.59
N ASN A 262 5.72 8.63 -4.11
CA ASN A 262 6.80 9.28 -3.36
C ASN A 262 7.83 8.32 -2.74
N THR A 263 7.88 7.08 -3.22
CA THR A 263 8.86 6.11 -2.74
C THR A 263 10.27 6.57 -3.07
N ARG A 264 11.08 6.68 -2.03
CA ARG A 264 12.49 7.09 -2.13
C ARG A 264 13.33 5.84 -2.42
N PRO A 265 14.43 5.97 -3.18
CA PRO A 265 15.35 4.85 -3.43
C PRO A 265 15.85 4.16 -2.16
N THR A 266 15.88 4.88 -1.03
CA THR A 266 16.37 4.43 0.28
C THR A 266 15.30 3.85 1.20
N ASP A 267 14.03 3.80 0.80
CA ASP A 267 12.94 3.37 1.69
C ASP A 267 13.04 1.90 2.12
N TYR A 268 13.78 1.08 1.36
CA TYR A 268 14.04 -0.32 1.68
C TYR A 268 15.46 -0.58 2.25
N ASP A 269 16.26 0.46 2.51
CA ASP A 269 17.61 0.33 3.09
C ASP A 269 17.60 -0.37 4.47
N GLU A 270 16.45 -0.39 5.13
CA GLU A 270 16.28 -1.14 6.38
C GLU A 270 16.62 -2.63 6.21
N LEU A 271 16.50 -3.20 5.00
CA LEU A 271 16.98 -4.54 4.71
C LEU A 271 18.51 -4.67 4.80
N ALA A 272 19.26 -3.68 4.33
CA ALA A 272 20.72 -3.65 4.48
C ALA A 272 21.13 -3.50 5.95
N ARG A 273 20.35 -2.77 6.74
CA ARG A 273 20.56 -2.64 8.19
C ARG A 273 20.24 -3.92 8.93
N MET A 274 19.19 -4.63 8.51
CA MET A 274 18.78 -5.92 9.05
C MET A 274 19.78 -7.04 8.73
N PHE A 275 20.45 -6.98 7.58
CA PHE A 275 21.45 -7.95 7.14
C PHE A 275 22.79 -7.29 6.77
N PRO A 276 23.61 -6.90 7.76
CA PRO A 276 24.93 -6.33 7.50
C PRO A 276 25.77 -7.26 6.62
N GLY A 277 26.26 -6.75 5.49
CA GLY A 277 27.04 -7.53 4.52
C GLY A 277 26.22 -8.28 3.46
N LEU A 278 24.94 -7.93 3.26
CA LEU A 278 24.16 -8.49 2.15
C LEU A 278 24.87 -8.34 0.80
N ARG A 279 24.63 -9.28 -0.11
CA ARG A 279 25.32 -9.35 -1.40
C ARG A 279 24.66 -8.55 -2.51
N GLY A 280 23.56 -7.86 -2.18
CA GLY A 280 22.71 -7.05 -3.05
C GLY A 280 21.28 -7.55 -3.03
N VAL A 281 20.30 -6.64 -2.98
CA VAL A 281 18.88 -6.99 -3.13
C VAL A 281 18.23 -6.05 -4.12
N GLU A 282 17.62 -6.59 -5.17
CA GLU A 282 16.69 -5.84 -5.99
C GLU A 282 15.25 -6.12 -5.53
N VAL A 283 14.47 -5.07 -5.31
CA VAL A 283 13.03 -5.14 -5.08
C VAL A 283 12.32 -4.57 -6.32
N VAL A 284 11.69 -5.45 -7.08
CA VAL A 284 10.97 -5.13 -8.32
C VAL A 284 9.50 -4.93 -8.00
N MET A 285 9.01 -3.69 -8.10
CA MET A 285 7.62 -3.31 -7.86
C MET A 285 6.79 -3.49 -9.13
N VAL A 286 5.90 -4.48 -9.17
CA VAL A 286 5.11 -4.81 -10.38
C VAL A 286 3.62 -4.64 -10.10
N GLY A 287 2.97 -3.76 -10.86
CA GLY A 287 1.51 -3.59 -10.78
C GLY A 287 0.95 -2.54 -11.73
N VAL A 288 -0.37 -2.55 -11.91
CA VAL A 288 -1.05 -1.71 -12.91
C VAL A 288 -1.10 -0.23 -12.53
N ASP A 289 -1.09 0.06 -11.22
CA ASP A 289 -1.16 1.41 -10.65
C ASP A 289 0.20 1.86 -10.07
N VAL A 290 1.31 1.25 -10.51
CA VAL A 290 2.67 1.75 -10.26
C VAL A 290 2.79 3.16 -10.84
N VAL A 291 3.15 4.13 -9.99
CA VAL A 291 3.25 5.54 -10.40
C VAL A 291 4.63 5.91 -10.94
N GLU A 292 4.69 6.97 -11.74
CA GLU A 292 5.98 7.56 -12.16
C GLU A 292 6.74 8.11 -10.94
N GLY A 293 8.07 7.94 -10.92
CA GLY A 293 8.89 8.37 -9.80
C GLY A 293 10.35 7.92 -9.89
N PRO A 294 11.16 8.16 -8.84
CA PRO A 294 12.60 7.85 -8.84
C PRO A 294 12.93 6.38 -9.04
N ILE A 295 12.00 5.49 -8.70
CA ILE A 295 12.15 4.04 -8.83
C ILE A 295 11.62 3.48 -10.15
N MET A 296 11.02 4.33 -10.99
CA MET A 296 10.51 3.96 -12.32
C MET A 296 11.66 3.77 -13.30
N ARG A 297 12.30 2.61 -13.19
CA ARG A 297 13.42 2.16 -14.01
C ARG A 297 13.29 0.68 -14.34
N PRO A 298 13.83 0.24 -15.49
CA PRO A 298 13.67 -1.15 -15.93
C PRO A 298 14.13 -2.14 -14.84
N PRO A 299 13.39 -3.24 -14.63
CA PRO A 299 13.86 -4.34 -13.80
C PRO A 299 15.19 -4.86 -14.31
N LEU A 300 16.10 -5.20 -13.40
CA LEU A 300 17.43 -5.65 -13.78
C LEU A 300 17.42 -7.16 -14.01
N ALA A 301 18.11 -7.59 -15.06
CA ALA A 301 18.56 -8.98 -15.21
C ALA A 301 19.89 -9.23 -14.48
N THR A 302 20.63 -8.15 -14.18
CA THR A 302 21.94 -8.20 -13.51
C THR A 302 21.77 -8.03 -12.01
N PRO A 303 22.50 -8.80 -11.19
CA PRO A 303 22.45 -8.67 -9.73
C PRO A 303 22.72 -7.26 -9.21
N ALA A 304 22.00 -6.87 -8.14
CA ALA A 304 22.25 -5.63 -7.42
C ALA A 304 23.67 -5.60 -6.80
N PRO A 305 24.28 -4.41 -6.64
CA PRO A 305 25.60 -4.28 -6.02
C PRO A 305 25.64 -4.80 -4.58
N PRO A 306 26.80 -5.33 -4.11
CA PRO A 306 26.97 -5.72 -2.72
C PRO A 306 26.71 -4.58 -1.73
N GLY A 307 26.02 -4.89 -0.63
CA GLY A 307 25.67 -3.93 0.41
C GLY A 307 24.48 -3.02 0.10
N GLU A 308 23.95 -3.06 -1.13
CA GLU A 308 22.90 -2.14 -1.58
C GLU A 308 21.53 -2.82 -1.73
N VAL A 309 20.49 -2.02 -1.51
CA VAL A 309 19.10 -2.36 -1.83
C VAL A 309 18.65 -1.44 -2.97
N TYR A 310 18.17 -2.04 -4.06
CA TYR A 310 17.80 -1.36 -5.27
C TYR A 310 16.31 -1.52 -5.54
N LEU A 311 15.60 -0.43 -5.76
CA LEU A 311 14.18 -0.47 -6.15
C LEU A 311 14.03 -0.32 -7.66
N SER A 312 13.35 -1.22 -8.34
CA SER A 312 12.92 -1.06 -9.74
C SER A 312 11.41 -1.20 -9.84
N SER A 313 10.82 -0.83 -10.97
CA SER A 313 9.38 -1.01 -11.13
C SER A 313 8.95 -1.28 -12.55
N TYR A 314 7.84 -1.98 -12.69
CA TYR A 314 7.20 -2.28 -13.96
C TYR A 314 5.69 -2.03 -13.84
N ARG A 315 5.17 -1.19 -14.72
CA ARG A 315 3.74 -0.91 -14.79
C ARG A 315 3.04 -1.95 -15.66
N GLY A 316 2.30 -2.86 -15.04
CA GLY A 316 1.54 -3.89 -15.75
C GLY A 316 1.03 -5.00 -14.84
N LEU A 317 0.29 -5.94 -15.43
CA LEU A 317 -0.11 -7.16 -14.74
C LEU A 317 1.11 -8.05 -14.51
N TYR A 318 1.19 -8.69 -13.34
CA TYR A 318 2.36 -9.49 -12.99
C TYR A 318 2.55 -10.71 -13.91
N HIS A 319 1.47 -11.34 -14.35
CA HIS A 319 1.54 -12.48 -15.27
C HIS A 319 2.04 -12.07 -16.67
N ASP A 320 1.63 -10.89 -17.16
CA ASP A 320 2.17 -10.34 -18.42
C ASP A 320 3.65 -9.96 -18.27
N PHE A 321 4.03 -9.36 -17.14
CA PHE A 321 5.43 -9.07 -16.82
C PHE A 321 6.29 -10.34 -16.78
N TRP A 322 5.77 -11.40 -16.17
CA TRP A 322 6.46 -12.68 -16.10
C TRP A 322 6.76 -13.25 -17.49
N GLU A 323 5.73 -13.37 -18.35
CA GLU A 323 5.89 -13.89 -19.71
C GLU A 323 6.83 -13.00 -20.53
N SER A 324 6.61 -11.68 -20.49
CA SER A 324 7.35 -10.75 -21.36
C SER A 324 8.77 -10.43 -20.90
N HIS A 325 9.08 -10.51 -19.60
CA HIS A 325 10.39 -10.12 -19.04
C HIS A 325 11.12 -11.25 -18.31
N VAL A 326 10.44 -12.03 -17.49
CA VAL A 326 11.11 -13.08 -16.70
C VAL A 326 11.45 -14.27 -17.59
N GLU A 327 10.50 -14.76 -18.39
CA GLU A 327 10.73 -15.90 -19.29
C GLU A 327 11.70 -15.56 -20.44
N THR A 328 11.66 -14.31 -20.90
CA THR A 328 12.58 -13.78 -21.92
C THR A 328 13.95 -13.35 -21.37
N LYS A 329 14.16 -13.45 -20.05
CA LYS A 329 15.39 -13.08 -19.33
C LYS A 329 15.75 -11.58 -19.41
N LEU A 330 14.78 -10.72 -19.66
CA LEU A 330 14.93 -9.26 -19.51
C LEU A 330 14.86 -8.84 -18.04
N ALA A 331 14.25 -9.64 -17.16
CA ALA A 331 14.25 -9.48 -15.72
C ALA A 331 14.67 -10.79 -15.04
N ALA A 332 15.29 -10.69 -13.86
CA ALA A 332 15.63 -11.87 -13.07
C ALA A 332 14.38 -12.58 -12.53
N ARG A 333 14.48 -13.90 -12.33
CA ARG A 333 13.45 -14.67 -11.62
C ARG A 333 13.54 -14.34 -10.11
N PRO A 334 12.41 -14.19 -9.39
CA PRO A 334 12.46 -13.83 -7.99
C PRO A 334 12.90 -14.99 -7.10
N ASP A 335 13.66 -14.68 -6.07
CA ASP A 335 13.92 -15.54 -4.92
C ASP A 335 12.73 -15.54 -3.94
N LEU A 336 12.04 -14.40 -3.84
CA LEU A 336 10.85 -14.21 -3.02
C LEU A 336 9.83 -13.33 -3.76
N VAL A 337 8.56 -13.71 -3.67
CA VAL A 337 7.44 -12.89 -4.11
C VAL A 337 6.72 -12.34 -2.87
N VAL A 338 6.42 -11.04 -2.86
CA VAL A 338 5.66 -10.41 -1.77
C VAL A 338 4.46 -9.68 -2.35
N GLY A 339 3.28 -9.89 -1.80
CA GLY A 339 2.09 -9.08 -2.11
C GLY A 339 1.64 -8.35 -0.86
N PHE A 340 1.83 -7.04 -0.83
CA PHE A 340 1.29 -6.22 0.26
C PHE A 340 -0.20 -5.99 -0.01
N HIS A 341 -1.05 -6.59 0.81
CA HIS A 341 -2.50 -6.39 0.78
C HIS A 341 -3.13 -6.62 -0.60
N PRO A 342 -2.94 -7.80 -1.22
CA PRO A 342 -3.28 -8.03 -2.62
C PRO A 342 -4.80 -7.89 -2.93
N GLY A 343 -5.65 -7.93 -1.90
CA GLY A 343 -7.06 -7.54 -2.02
C GLY A 343 -7.95 -8.47 -2.87
N PHE A 344 -7.42 -9.60 -3.37
CA PHE A 344 -8.18 -10.55 -4.19
C PHE A 344 -9.42 -11.13 -3.49
N HIS A 345 -9.50 -11.07 -2.16
CA HIS A 345 -10.67 -11.50 -1.38
C HIS A 345 -11.78 -10.44 -1.29
N ALA A 346 -11.52 -9.20 -1.69
CA ALA A 346 -12.42 -8.09 -1.44
C ALA A 346 -13.68 -8.11 -2.33
N CYS A 347 -13.55 -8.55 -3.59
CA CYS A 347 -14.68 -8.78 -4.48
C CYS A 347 -14.33 -9.74 -5.63
N PRO A 348 -15.35 -10.34 -6.31
CA PRO A 348 -15.13 -11.26 -7.42
C PRO A 348 -14.32 -10.69 -8.59
N ASP A 349 -14.51 -9.40 -8.91
CA ASP A 349 -13.78 -8.76 -10.01
C ASP A 349 -12.27 -8.73 -9.72
N LEU A 350 -11.89 -8.34 -8.49
CA LEU A 350 -10.48 -8.35 -8.06
C LEU A 350 -9.90 -9.76 -8.05
N LEU A 351 -10.68 -10.76 -7.61
CA LEU A 351 -10.26 -12.15 -7.70
C LEU A 351 -9.99 -12.57 -9.15
N ALA A 352 -10.88 -12.21 -10.09
CA ALA A 352 -10.71 -12.53 -11.50
C ALA A 352 -9.44 -11.91 -12.09
N GLY A 353 -9.11 -10.67 -11.71
CA GLY A 353 -7.85 -10.02 -12.12
C GLY A 353 -6.59 -10.67 -11.53
N TRP A 354 -6.68 -11.19 -10.30
CA TRP A 354 -5.58 -11.86 -9.62
C TRP A 354 -5.40 -13.32 -9.98
N LEU A 355 -6.45 -14.00 -10.45
CA LEU A 355 -6.46 -15.43 -10.68
C LEU A 355 -5.29 -15.92 -11.56
N PRO A 356 -4.96 -15.30 -12.71
CA PRO A 356 -3.82 -15.73 -13.51
C PRO A 356 -2.49 -15.61 -12.76
N THR A 357 -2.34 -14.54 -11.96
CA THR A 357 -1.15 -14.35 -11.11
C THR A 357 -1.08 -15.42 -10.02
N LEU A 358 -2.18 -15.71 -9.31
CA LEU A 358 -2.19 -16.74 -8.26
C LEU A 358 -1.85 -18.13 -8.82
N LEU A 359 -2.41 -18.50 -9.97
CA LEU A 359 -2.10 -19.77 -10.64
C LEU A 359 -0.63 -19.82 -11.07
N LEU A 360 -0.08 -18.74 -11.62
CA LEU A 360 1.34 -18.65 -11.97
C LEU A 360 2.24 -18.86 -10.75
N LEU A 361 1.96 -18.17 -9.63
CA LEU A 361 2.74 -18.32 -8.39
C LEU A 361 2.73 -19.78 -7.89
N ARG A 362 1.56 -20.44 -7.98
CA ARG A 362 1.38 -21.85 -7.64
C ARG A 362 2.20 -22.78 -8.52
N ASP A 363 2.03 -22.66 -9.83
CA ASP A 363 2.51 -23.62 -10.81
C ASP A 363 4.04 -23.53 -10.95
N TYR A 364 4.60 -22.32 -10.83
CA TYR A 364 6.05 -22.10 -10.78
C TYR A 364 6.70 -22.34 -9.41
N ARG A 365 5.91 -22.72 -8.39
CA ARG A 365 6.35 -23.02 -7.02
C ARG A 365 7.22 -21.92 -6.40
N LEU A 366 6.79 -20.67 -6.54
CA LEU A 366 7.52 -19.55 -6.00
C LEU A 366 7.31 -19.44 -4.47
N PRO A 367 8.33 -19.03 -3.69
CA PRO A 367 8.12 -18.60 -2.31
C PRO A 367 7.31 -17.31 -2.29
N VAL A 368 6.16 -17.30 -1.63
CA VAL A 368 5.25 -16.15 -1.60
C VAL A 368 4.94 -15.74 -0.18
N LEU A 369 5.01 -14.45 0.10
CA LEU A 369 4.52 -13.83 1.33
C LEU A 369 3.43 -12.80 1.00
N PHE A 370 2.20 -13.04 1.46
CA PHE A 370 1.14 -12.04 1.40
C PHE A 370 0.91 -11.40 2.75
N THR A 371 0.55 -10.11 2.77
CA THR A 371 0.07 -9.43 3.97
C THR A 371 -1.39 -9.02 3.82
N VAL A 372 -2.09 -8.88 4.95
CA VAL A 372 -3.50 -8.42 4.99
C VAL A 372 -3.71 -7.47 6.18
N TYR A 373 -4.76 -6.65 6.12
CA TYR A 373 -5.00 -5.58 7.11
C TYR A 373 -5.69 -6.06 8.38
N SER A 374 -6.32 -7.24 8.35
CA SER A 374 -7.11 -7.76 9.48
C SER A 374 -7.26 -9.28 9.49
N GLU A 375 -7.69 -9.82 10.63
CA GLU A 375 -8.03 -11.23 10.77
C GLU A 375 -9.22 -11.65 9.87
N GLN A 376 -10.17 -10.74 9.61
CA GLN A 376 -11.27 -11.00 8.67
C GLN A 376 -10.74 -11.23 7.25
N GLU A 377 -9.84 -10.36 6.78
CA GLU A 377 -9.22 -10.48 5.46
C GLU A 377 -8.31 -11.71 5.37
N LEU A 378 -7.62 -12.05 6.45
CA LEU A 378 -6.84 -13.29 6.55
C LEU A 378 -7.72 -14.51 6.29
N LYS A 379 -8.85 -14.64 7.01
CA LYS A 379 -9.78 -15.77 6.85
C LYS A 379 -10.34 -15.88 5.43
N ALA A 380 -10.76 -14.75 4.87
CA ALA A 380 -11.29 -14.70 3.50
C ALA A 380 -10.21 -15.04 2.45
N SER A 381 -8.98 -14.56 2.65
CA SER A 381 -7.86 -14.84 1.73
C SER A 381 -7.45 -16.31 1.80
N LEU A 382 -7.36 -16.89 3.00
CA LEU A 382 -7.02 -18.31 3.18
C LEU A 382 -8.03 -19.23 2.51
N GLN A 383 -9.32 -18.92 2.58
CA GLN A 383 -10.35 -19.72 1.92
C GLN A 383 -10.08 -19.82 0.41
N ILE A 384 -9.84 -18.69 -0.26
CA ILE A 384 -9.54 -18.65 -1.69
C ILE A 384 -8.26 -19.41 -2.01
N LEU A 385 -7.19 -19.21 -1.22
CA LEU A 385 -5.90 -19.85 -1.47
C LEU A 385 -5.99 -21.38 -1.32
N VAL A 386 -6.78 -21.88 -0.38
CA VAL A 386 -7.06 -23.32 -0.22
C VAL A 386 -7.88 -23.87 -1.39
N GLU A 387 -8.91 -23.13 -1.84
CA GLU A 387 -9.71 -23.51 -3.02
C GLU A 387 -8.86 -23.56 -4.31
N LEU A 388 -7.78 -22.77 -4.38
CA LEU A 388 -6.80 -22.79 -5.48
C LEU A 388 -5.67 -23.82 -5.29
N GLU A 389 -5.73 -24.64 -4.23
CA GLU A 389 -4.72 -25.66 -3.91
C GLU A 389 -3.31 -25.08 -3.70
N MET A 390 -3.22 -23.86 -3.16
CA MET A 390 -1.95 -23.27 -2.72
C MET A 390 -1.43 -23.99 -1.48
N HIS A 391 -0.13 -24.29 -1.42
CA HIS A 391 0.47 -24.89 -0.23
C HIS A 391 0.74 -23.81 0.82
N ILE A 392 -0.14 -23.72 1.81
CA ILE A 392 0.02 -22.80 2.94
C ILE A 392 1.08 -23.37 3.89
N LEU A 393 2.24 -22.72 3.97
CA LEU A 393 3.29 -23.10 4.91
C LEU A 393 3.04 -22.56 6.32
N GLY A 394 2.39 -21.40 6.41
CA GLY A 394 2.06 -20.79 7.69
C GLY A 394 1.39 -19.43 7.53
N TYR A 395 0.73 -18.98 8.59
CA TYR A 395 0.17 -17.64 8.69
C TYR A 395 0.14 -17.24 10.16
N ALA A 396 0.34 -15.96 10.44
CA ALA A 396 0.30 -15.43 11.80
C ALA A 396 0.09 -13.91 11.80
N ALA A 397 -0.10 -13.35 12.99
CA ALA A 397 0.10 -11.93 13.19
C ALA A 397 1.55 -11.56 12.82
N ASN A 398 1.72 -10.45 12.11
CA ASN A 398 3.04 -9.98 11.72
C ASN A 398 3.67 -9.19 12.88
N PRO A 399 4.86 -9.59 13.39
CA PRO A 399 5.54 -8.87 14.45
C PRO A 399 5.94 -7.43 14.06
N PHE A 400 6.01 -7.15 12.76
CA PHE A 400 6.31 -5.83 12.20
C PHE A 400 5.09 -5.19 11.52
N ALA A 401 3.87 -5.57 11.93
CA ALA A 401 2.65 -4.85 11.56
C ALA A 401 2.73 -3.39 12.03
N SER A 402 2.33 -2.44 11.19
CA SER A 402 2.30 -1.02 11.55
C SER A 402 1.51 -0.79 12.83
N LEU A 403 2.03 0.05 13.73
CA LEU A 403 1.33 0.48 14.94
C LEU A 403 0.35 1.63 14.67
N ARG A 404 0.41 2.24 13.47
CA ARG A 404 -0.51 3.31 13.04
C ARG A 404 -1.89 2.71 12.76
N PRO A 405 -2.95 3.13 13.49
CA PRO A 405 -4.30 2.72 13.18
C PRO A 405 -4.80 3.47 11.94
N GLU A 406 -5.46 2.75 11.05
CA GLU A 406 -6.09 3.31 9.86
C GLU A 406 -7.60 3.15 9.93
N GLN A 407 -8.34 4.23 9.66
CA GLN A 407 -9.79 4.20 9.63
C GLN A 407 -10.27 4.01 8.20
N VAL A 408 -11.23 3.10 8.00
CA VAL A 408 -12.00 3.05 6.75
C VAL A 408 -12.74 4.37 6.57
N TYR A 409 -12.26 5.17 5.64
CA TYR A 409 -12.57 6.57 5.47
C TYR A 409 -14.08 6.89 5.46
N SER A 410 -14.87 6.15 4.67
CA SER A 410 -16.33 6.34 4.55
C SER A 410 -17.14 5.62 5.64
N SER A 411 -16.50 4.83 6.50
CA SER A 411 -17.17 4.00 7.51
C SER A 411 -16.53 4.16 8.89
N PRO A 412 -16.71 5.33 9.54
CA PRO A 412 -16.00 5.65 10.78
C PRO A 412 -16.38 4.80 12.00
N ASN A 413 -17.39 3.93 11.87
CA ASN A 413 -17.88 3.04 12.92
C ASN A 413 -17.29 1.62 12.81
N LYS A 414 -16.37 1.38 11.88
CA LYS A 414 -15.59 0.13 11.82
C LYS A 414 -14.37 0.20 12.74
N ALA A 415 -13.92 -0.97 13.17
CA ALA A 415 -12.64 -1.08 13.86
C ALA A 415 -11.52 -0.57 12.94
N PRO A 416 -10.58 0.24 13.43
CA PRO A 416 -9.39 0.59 12.67
C PRO A 416 -8.58 -0.66 12.32
N VAL A 417 -7.98 -0.64 11.14
CA VAL A 417 -7.08 -1.68 10.63
C VAL A 417 -5.63 -1.24 10.76
N TYR A 418 -4.69 -2.15 10.47
CA TYR A 418 -3.26 -1.90 10.61
C TYR A 418 -2.52 -2.46 9.40
N CYS A 419 -1.66 -1.65 8.80
CA CYS A 419 -0.83 -2.09 7.68
C CYS A 419 -0.01 -3.33 8.07
N SER A 420 0.02 -4.28 7.14
CA SER A 420 0.62 -5.61 7.26
C SER A 420 0.29 -6.36 8.55
N SER A 421 -0.93 -6.26 9.08
CA SER A 421 -1.35 -6.85 10.35
C SER A 421 -1.07 -8.35 10.47
N HIS A 422 -1.33 -9.11 9.42
CA HIS A 422 -1.06 -10.55 9.35
C HIS A 422 -0.31 -10.88 8.08
N PHE A 423 0.41 -12.00 8.08
CA PHE A 423 1.03 -12.55 6.90
C PHE A 423 0.51 -13.96 6.60
N ILE A 424 0.62 -14.36 5.33
CA ILE A 424 0.40 -15.71 4.83
C ILE A 424 1.62 -16.09 4.01
N ALA A 425 2.31 -17.16 4.40
CA ALA A 425 3.45 -17.72 3.70
C ALA A 425 3.02 -18.96 2.92
N LEU A 426 3.36 -18.97 1.63
CA LEU A 426 2.92 -19.97 0.66
C LEU A 426 4.13 -20.50 -0.10
N LEU A 427 4.05 -21.76 -0.48
CA LEU A 427 4.85 -22.35 -1.54
C LEU A 427 3.88 -22.90 -2.60
N GLY A 428 4.32 -23.15 -3.83
CA GLY A 428 3.45 -23.84 -4.79
C GLY A 428 3.12 -25.27 -4.37
N LEU A 429 2.40 -26.00 -5.25
CA LEU A 429 1.80 -27.33 -5.01
C LEU A 429 2.47 -28.15 -3.90
N ALA A 430 1.67 -28.52 -2.89
CA ALA A 430 2.04 -29.54 -1.93
C ALA A 430 2.38 -30.79 -2.73
N ALA A 431 3.54 -31.40 -2.47
CA ALA A 431 3.85 -32.69 -3.09
C ALA A 431 2.73 -33.65 -2.70
N SER A 432 1.91 -34.08 -3.66
CA SER A 432 1.21 -35.35 -3.52
C SER A 432 2.31 -36.39 -3.35
N ALA A 433 2.28 -37.10 -2.22
CA ALA A 433 3.11 -38.26 -2.02
C ALA A 433 2.90 -39.16 -3.25
N VAL A 434 3.97 -39.36 -4.03
CA VAL A 434 3.97 -40.31 -5.13
C VAL A 434 3.72 -41.69 -4.49
N PRO A 435 2.67 -42.44 -4.85
CA PRO A 435 2.55 -43.83 -4.47
C PRO A 435 3.55 -44.60 -5.33
N GLY A 436 4.71 -44.88 -4.76
CA GLY A 436 5.82 -45.51 -5.47
C GLY A 436 7.04 -45.62 -4.58
N ALA A 437 6.87 -46.15 -3.37
CA ALA A 437 7.96 -46.79 -2.66
C ALA A 437 7.80 -48.28 -2.92
N GLU A 438 8.68 -48.79 -3.79
CA GLU A 438 8.86 -50.20 -4.08
C GLU A 438 8.98 -50.98 -2.78
N GLU A 439 8.14 -52.02 -2.63
CA GLU A 439 8.39 -53.09 -1.67
C GLU A 439 9.72 -53.74 -2.10
N LEU A 440 10.74 -53.61 -1.26
CA LEU A 440 11.91 -54.46 -1.31
C LEU A 440 11.44 -55.88 -0.99
N GLU A 441 11.47 -56.74 -2.00
CA GLU A 441 11.38 -58.19 -1.86
C GLU A 441 12.53 -58.64 -0.93
N ASP A 442 12.18 -59.24 0.21
CA ASP A 442 13.09 -60.08 0.98
C ASP A 442 13.17 -61.44 0.25
N ASP A 443 14.36 -61.74 -0.28
CA ASP A 443 14.77 -63.07 -0.73
C ASP A 443 14.78 -64.05 0.45
N ASP A 444 14.11 -65.20 0.26
CA ASP A 444 14.42 -66.49 0.89
C ASP A 444 14.36 -67.59 -0.17
#